data_AF-A0A814MNK6-F1
#
_entry.id   AF-A0A814MNK6-F1
#
_cell.length_a   1.000
_cell.length_b   1.000
_cell.length_c   1.000
_cell.angle_alpha   90.00
_cell.angle_beta   90.00
_cell.angle_gamma   90.00
#
_symmetry.space_group_name_H-M   'P 1'
#
loop_
_entity.id
_entity.type
_entity.pdbx_description
1 polymer ?
#
loop_
_entity_poly.entity_id
_entity_poly.type
_entity_poly.pdbx_seq_one_letter_code
_entity_poly.pdbx_strand_id
1 'polypeptide(L)'
;MAIDEPSITCCKQAQCSSTHFCNIRQRVCMLKYAVNSTCERDLECSDGKCYDYICRQSCESDDDCSLTKEYCTVNKYCNAKYCGMCLRDAQCANNLCEYFHCTSDDCTRALDILFKQS
;
A
#
# COMPACT_ATOMS: atom_id res chain seq x y z
N MET A 1 -29.77 -33.79 -14.64
CA MET A 1 -28.69 -32.88 -15.07
C MET A 1 -28.15 -32.24 -13.80
N ALA A 2 -26.97 -32.66 -13.35
CA ALA A 2 -26.34 -32.05 -12.19
C ALA A 2 -25.75 -30.71 -12.63
N ILE A 3 -26.21 -29.63 -12.01
CA ILE A 3 -25.56 -28.32 -12.07
C ILE A 3 -24.31 -28.43 -11.19
N ASP A 4 -23.17 -28.66 -11.84
CA ASP A 4 -21.85 -28.60 -11.24
C ASP A 4 -21.58 -27.12 -10.91
N GLU A 5 -21.98 -26.69 -9.70
CA GLU A 5 -21.55 -25.39 -9.18
C GLU A 5 -20.03 -25.45 -8.96
N PRO A 6 -19.24 -24.53 -9.53
CA PRO A 6 -17.83 -24.43 -9.19
C PRO A 6 -17.74 -23.80 -7.80
N SER A 7 -17.96 -24.61 -6.77
CA SER A 7 -17.47 -24.32 -5.43
C SER A 7 -15.95 -24.44 -5.50
N ILE A 8 -15.28 -23.41 -6.04
CA ILE A 8 -13.82 -23.34 -6.10
C ILE A 8 -13.32 -23.30 -4.65
N THR A 9 -13.18 -24.49 -4.10
CA THR A 9 -12.79 -24.74 -2.74
C THR A 9 -11.27 -24.66 -2.72
N CYS A 10 -10.74 -23.61 -2.11
CA CYS A 10 -9.31 -23.40 -2.04
C CYS A 10 -8.76 -23.86 -0.68
N CYS A 11 -7.64 -24.58 -0.71
CA CYS A 11 -6.84 -24.96 0.45
C CYS A 11 -5.48 -24.22 0.46
N LYS A 12 -5.06 -23.69 -0.70
CA LYS A 12 -3.84 -22.91 -0.88
C LYS A 12 -3.97 -21.91 -2.01
N GLN A 13 -3.13 -20.87 -1.99
CA GLN A 13 -3.14 -19.79 -2.97
C GLN A 13 -3.00 -20.28 -4.42
N ALA A 14 -2.22 -21.33 -4.67
CA ALA A 14 -1.98 -21.86 -6.01
C ALA A 14 -3.24 -22.41 -6.72
N GLN A 15 -4.37 -22.56 -6.01
CA GLN A 15 -5.64 -22.98 -6.60
C GLN A 15 -6.49 -21.80 -7.10
N CYS A 16 -6.12 -20.57 -6.74
CA CYS A 16 -6.79 -19.36 -7.18
C CYS A 16 -6.03 -18.73 -8.35
N SER A 17 -6.74 -18.00 -9.20
CA SER A 17 -6.11 -17.19 -10.26
C SER A 17 -5.24 -16.09 -9.64
N SER A 18 -4.37 -15.48 -10.45
CA SER A 18 -3.47 -14.41 -10.00
C SER A 18 -4.19 -13.19 -9.39
N THR A 19 -5.44 -12.95 -9.80
CA THR A 19 -6.30 -11.86 -9.32
C THR A 19 -7.09 -12.18 -8.05
N HIS A 20 -7.03 -13.43 -7.59
CA HIS A 20 -7.75 -13.90 -6.42
C HIS A 20 -6.79 -14.35 -5.33
N PHE A 21 -7.26 -14.41 -4.09
CA PHE A 21 -6.56 -15.03 -2.98
C PHE A 21 -7.41 -16.12 -2.34
N CYS A 22 -6.73 -17.09 -1.73
CA CYS A 22 -7.44 -18.13 -0.98
C CYS A 22 -7.81 -17.65 0.42
N ASN A 23 -9.11 -17.42 0.66
CA ASN A 23 -9.62 -17.25 2.00
C ASN A 23 -9.72 -18.63 2.67
N ILE A 24 -8.72 -18.98 3.48
CA ILE A 24 -8.64 -20.30 4.13
C ILE A 24 -9.76 -20.56 5.15
N ARG A 25 -10.39 -19.50 5.70
CA ARG A 25 -11.49 -19.63 6.67
C ARG A 25 -12.77 -20.05 5.96
N GLN A 26 -13.05 -19.43 4.81
CA GLN A 26 -14.24 -19.73 3.99
C GLN A 26 -13.98 -20.80 2.93
N ARG A 27 -12.70 -21.14 2.70
CA ARG A 27 -12.20 -22.00 1.62
C ARG A 27 -12.66 -21.56 0.23
N VAL A 28 -12.73 -20.27 -0.03
CA VAL A 28 -13.16 -19.73 -1.34
C VAL A 28 -12.09 -18.79 -1.89
N CYS A 29 -11.89 -18.84 -3.21
CA CYS A 29 -11.08 -17.85 -3.91
C CYS A 29 -11.83 -16.51 -3.96
N MET A 30 -11.31 -15.49 -3.26
CA MET A 30 -11.88 -14.14 -3.24
C MET A 30 -11.03 -13.21 -4.10
N LEU A 31 -11.64 -12.20 -4.72
CA LEU A 31 -10.88 -11.15 -5.41
C LEU A 31 -9.91 -10.49 -4.44
N LYS A 32 -8.69 -10.23 -4.91
CA LYS A 32 -7.73 -9.44 -4.15
C LYS A 32 -8.22 -7.99 -4.01
N TYR A 33 -7.92 -7.39 -2.88
CA TYR A 33 -8.30 -6.03 -2.53
C TYR A 33 -7.40 -5.01 -3.21
N ALA A 34 -7.99 -3.88 -3.60
CA ALA A 34 -7.27 -2.76 -4.20
C ALA A 34 -6.40 -2.03 -3.16
N VAL A 35 -5.46 -1.21 -3.63
CA VAL A 35 -4.68 -0.29 -2.79
C VAL A 35 -5.63 0.55 -1.91
N ASN A 36 -5.23 0.82 -0.67
CA ASN A 36 -5.99 1.47 0.40
C ASN A 36 -7.16 0.68 0.99
N SER A 37 -7.37 -0.58 0.59
CA SER A 37 -8.34 -1.48 1.24
C SER A 37 -7.76 -2.10 2.51
N THR A 38 -8.62 -2.46 3.45
CA THR A 38 -8.23 -3.24 4.63
C THR A 38 -7.81 -4.65 4.25
N CYS A 39 -6.77 -5.17 4.91
CA CYS A 39 -6.25 -6.51 4.70
C CYS A 39 -5.71 -7.10 6.02
N GLU A 40 -5.59 -8.42 6.07
CA GLU A 40 -4.87 -9.12 7.14
C GLU A 40 -3.50 -9.64 6.67
N ARG A 41 -3.34 -9.89 5.36
CA ARG A 41 -2.14 -10.55 4.79
C ARG A 41 -1.80 -10.00 3.40
N ASP A 42 -0.52 -9.99 3.04
CA ASP A 42 -0.02 -9.50 1.74
C ASP A 42 -0.73 -10.13 0.54
N LEU A 43 -1.00 -11.44 0.62
CA LEU A 43 -1.66 -12.19 -0.45
C LEU A 43 -3.08 -11.72 -0.78
N GLU A 44 -3.70 -10.95 0.12
CA GLU A 44 -5.03 -10.39 -0.06
C GLU A 44 -5.01 -9.13 -0.93
N CYS A 45 -3.85 -8.51 -1.13
CA CYS A 45 -3.70 -7.28 -1.90
C CYS A 45 -3.38 -7.56 -3.38
N SER A 46 -4.02 -6.82 -4.28
CA SER A 46 -3.90 -7.02 -5.74
C SER A 46 -2.51 -6.73 -6.29
N ASP A 47 -1.90 -5.68 -5.75
CA ASP A 47 -0.71 -5.02 -6.32
C ASP A 47 0.28 -4.63 -5.21
N GLY A 48 0.28 -5.39 -4.10
CA GLY A 48 0.71 -4.79 -2.86
C GLY A 48 1.06 -5.68 -1.70
N LYS A 49 1.54 -5.01 -0.66
CA LYS A 49 1.75 -5.55 0.67
C LYS A 49 0.65 -5.08 1.60
N CYS A 50 0.31 -5.92 2.56
CA CYS A 50 -0.55 -5.54 3.66
C CYS A 50 0.31 -4.92 4.75
N TYR A 51 0.30 -3.59 4.82
CA TYR A 51 1.06 -2.85 5.83
C TYR A 51 0.10 -2.05 6.71
N ASP A 52 0.23 -2.22 8.02
CA ASP A 52 -0.66 -1.60 9.01
C ASP A 52 -2.15 -1.86 8.68
N TYR A 53 -2.46 -3.11 8.32
CA TYR A 53 -3.79 -3.56 7.90
C TYR A 53 -4.36 -2.88 6.66
N ILE A 54 -3.53 -2.20 5.85
CA ILE A 54 -3.93 -1.53 4.62
C ILE A 54 -3.09 -2.03 3.44
N CYS A 55 -3.75 -2.35 2.34
CA CYS A 55 -3.07 -2.70 1.09
C CYS A 55 -2.31 -1.48 0.55
N ARG A 56 -0.99 -1.60 0.43
CA ARG A 56 -0.09 -0.58 -0.13
C ARG A 56 0.53 -1.11 -1.42
N GLN A 57 0.73 -0.24 -2.40
CA GLN A 57 1.43 -0.60 -3.63
C GLN A 57 2.83 -1.13 -3.31
N SER A 58 3.22 -2.26 -3.92
CA SER A 58 4.59 -2.77 -3.82
C SER A 58 5.56 -1.97 -4.68
N CYS A 59 6.82 -1.90 -4.28
CA CYS A 59 7.85 -1.18 -5.02
C CYS A 59 9.22 -1.85 -4.87
N GLU A 60 10.08 -1.70 -5.86
CA GLU A 60 11.49 -2.06 -5.78
C GLU A 60 12.38 -0.82 -5.60
N SER A 61 11.95 0.31 -6.14
CA SER A 61 12.66 1.59 -6.12
C SER A 61 11.69 2.79 -6.00
N ASP A 62 12.23 3.98 -5.75
CA ASP A 62 11.41 5.21 -5.62
C ASP A 62 10.69 5.59 -6.94
N ASP A 63 11.18 5.12 -8.09
CA ASP A 63 10.56 5.35 -9.39
C ASP A 63 9.17 4.69 -9.49
N ASP A 64 8.99 3.53 -8.85
CA ASP A 64 7.71 2.80 -8.82
C ASP A 64 6.60 3.60 -8.08
N CYS A 65 7.02 4.48 -7.16
CA CYS A 65 6.15 5.30 -6.31
C CYS A 65 6.07 6.78 -6.76
N SER A 66 6.81 7.15 -7.82
CA SER A 66 6.92 8.54 -8.26
C SER A 66 5.59 9.13 -8.75
N LEU A 67 4.75 8.30 -9.38
CA LEU A 67 3.43 8.73 -9.89
C LEU A 67 2.46 9.10 -8.76
N THR A 68 2.60 8.51 -7.58
CA THR A 68 1.74 8.76 -6.42
C THR A 68 2.31 9.81 -5.47
N LYS A 69 3.45 10.42 -5.80
CA LYS A 69 4.22 11.32 -4.91
C LYS A 69 4.65 10.63 -3.60
N GLU A 70 4.87 9.33 -3.67
CA GLU A 70 5.30 8.50 -2.55
C GLU A 70 6.78 8.14 -2.68
N TYR A 71 7.31 7.42 -1.71
CA TYR A 71 8.64 6.82 -1.77
C TYR A 71 8.58 5.34 -1.44
N CYS A 72 9.55 4.59 -1.96
CA CYS A 72 9.66 3.18 -1.71
C CYS A 72 10.37 2.91 -0.39
N THR A 73 9.64 2.34 0.57
CA THR A 73 10.20 1.99 1.87
C THR A 73 11.18 0.82 1.77
N VAL A 74 12.00 0.64 2.81
CA VAL A 74 12.88 -0.54 2.95
C VAL A 74 12.10 -1.86 2.93
N ASN A 75 10.82 -1.82 3.31
CA ASN A 75 9.91 -2.96 3.33
C ASN A 75 9.21 -3.20 1.99
N LYS A 76 9.60 -2.48 0.92
CA LYS A 76 9.14 -2.69 -0.46
C LYS A 76 7.65 -2.37 -0.66
N TYR A 77 7.19 -1.27 -0.06
CA TYR A 77 5.89 -0.67 -0.34
C TYR A 77 5.99 0.86 -0.45
N CYS A 78 5.14 1.46 -1.28
CA CYS A 78 5.03 2.91 -1.43
C CYS A 78 4.36 3.53 -0.21
N ASN A 79 5.00 4.57 0.32
CA ASN A 79 4.50 5.32 1.46
C ASN A 79 4.50 6.82 1.16
N ALA A 80 3.52 7.52 1.72
CA ALA A 80 3.44 8.96 1.61
C ALA A 80 4.73 9.62 2.11
N LYS A 81 5.25 10.53 1.30
CA LYS A 81 6.29 11.47 1.74
C LYS A 81 5.73 12.32 2.87
N TYR A 82 6.57 12.70 3.82
CA TYR A 82 6.14 13.38 5.04
C TYR A 82 7.08 14.53 5.40
N CYS A 83 6.65 15.30 6.39
CA CYS A 83 7.42 16.37 6.99
C CYS A 83 7.78 15.96 8.41
N GLY A 84 9.07 16.03 8.75
CA GLY A 84 9.56 15.60 10.05
C GLY A 84 10.95 15.00 9.97
N MET A 85 11.21 13.99 10.80
CA MET A 85 12.51 13.33 10.86
C MET A 85 12.74 12.42 9.66
N CYS A 86 13.85 12.60 8.98
CA CYS A 86 14.19 11.84 7.79
C CYS A 86 15.58 11.20 7.93
N LEU A 87 15.77 10.15 7.16
CA LEU A 87 17.02 9.43 6.94
C LEU A 87 17.54 9.62 5.52
N ARG A 88 16.66 9.97 4.58
CA ARG A 88 16.99 10.21 3.18
C ARG A 88 16.00 11.17 2.52
N ASP A 89 16.47 11.85 1.47
CA ASP A 89 15.72 12.85 0.71
C ASP A 89 14.35 12.35 0.25
N ALA A 90 14.27 11.14 -0.29
CA ALA A 90 13.02 10.61 -0.83
C ALA A 90 11.87 10.53 0.19
N GLN A 91 12.15 10.51 1.50
CA GLN A 91 11.11 10.51 2.54
C GLN A 91 10.41 11.86 2.67
N CYS A 92 11.08 12.94 2.25
CA CYS A 92 10.63 14.29 2.43
C CYS A 92 9.78 14.76 1.25
N ALA A 93 8.71 15.51 1.55
CA ALA A 93 7.82 16.06 0.53
C ALA A 93 8.55 16.93 -0.52
N ASN A 94 9.62 17.62 -0.10
CA ASN A 94 10.47 18.46 -0.94
C ASN A 94 11.74 17.74 -1.48
N ASN A 95 11.91 16.45 -1.20
CA ASN A 95 13.12 15.69 -1.52
C ASN A 95 14.42 16.25 -0.91
N LEU A 96 14.35 16.88 0.26
CA LEU A 96 15.55 17.43 0.91
C LEU A 96 15.55 17.11 2.41
N CYS A 97 16.45 16.21 2.79
CA CYS A 97 16.69 15.76 4.16
C CYS A 97 18.02 16.32 4.67
N GLU A 98 17.96 17.39 5.45
CA GLU A 98 19.14 18.02 6.06
C GLU A 98 19.12 17.88 7.57
N TYR A 99 20.26 17.53 8.16
CA TYR A 99 20.39 17.37 9.62
C TYR A 99 19.31 16.48 10.24
N PHE A 100 18.93 15.39 9.54
CA PHE A 100 17.85 14.47 9.92
C PHE A 100 16.44 15.05 9.92
N HIS A 101 16.22 16.18 9.24
CA HIS A 101 14.92 16.81 9.10
C HIS A 101 14.60 17.18 7.65
N CYS A 102 13.35 16.98 7.27
CA CYS A 102 12.85 17.51 6.01
C CYS A 102 12.84 19.03 6.10
N THR A 103 13.55 19.71 5.19
CA THR A 103 13.66 21.17 5.21
C THR A 103 12.30 21.79 4.84
N SER A 104 11.94 22.88 5.50
CA SER A 104 10.52 23.17 5.81
C SER A 104 9.76 24.06 4.82
N ASP A 105 10.18 24.24 3.57
CA ASP A 105 9.49 25.20 2.69
C ASP A 105 8.16 24.69 2.11
N ASP A 106 7.96 23.36 1.99
CA ASP A 106 6.70 22.76 1.50
C ASP A 106 5.80 22.17 2.61
N CYS A 107 6.29 22.14 3.85
CA CYS A 107 5.58 21.50 4.98
C CYS A 107 4.40 22.32 5.52
N THR A 108 4.30 23.59 5.14
CA THR A 108 3.27 24.52 5.58
C THR A 108 1.93 24.30 4.86
N ARG A 109 1.91 23.74 3.65
CA ARG A 109 0.69 23.66 2.82
C ARG A 109 -0.22 22.45 3.10
N ALA A 110 0.25 21.46 3.85
CA ALA A 110 -0.56 20.30 4.24
C ALA A 110 -1.42 20.55 5.51
N LEU A 111 -1.05 21.53 6.34
CA LEU A 111 -1.80 21.91 7.56
C LEU A 111 -2.82 23.03 7.31
N ASP A 112 -2.64 23.86 6.28
CA ASP A 112 -3.55 24.97 5.96
C ASP A 112 -4.96 24.54 5.49
N ILE A 113 -5.16 23.27 5.11
CA ILE A 113 -6.48 22.75 4.75
C ILE A 113 -7.31 22.39 6.01
N LEU A 114 -6.67 22.14 7.15
CA LEU A 114 -7.37 21.77 8.39
C LEU A 114 -7.74 22.98 9.27
N PHE A 115 -7.11 24.15 9.08
CA PHE A 115 -7.35 25.34 9.92
C PHE A 115 -8.13 26.49 9.24
N LYS A 116 -8.59 26.33 7.99
CA LYS A 116 -9.45 27.33 7.31
C LYS A 116 -10.97 27.07 7.41
N GLN A 117 -11.42 26.24 8.35
CA GLN A 117 -12.85 26.04 8.65
C GLN A 117 -13.22 26.37 10.10
N SER A 118 -12.58 27.38 10.70
CA SER A 118 -13.02 27.98 11.97
C SER A 118 -13.26 29.47 11.79
#